data_AF-A0A971MMJ4-F1
#
_entry.id   AF-A0A971MMJ4-F1
#
_cell.length_a   1.000
_cell.length_b   1.000
_cell.length_c   1.000
_cell.angle_alpha   90.00
_cell.angle_beta   90.00
_cell.angle_gamma   90.00
#
_symmetry.space_group_name_H-M   'P 1'
#
loop_
_entity.id
_entity.type
_entity.pdbx_description
1 polymer ?
#
loop_
_entity_poly.entity_id
_entity_poly.type
_entity_poly.pdbx_seq_one_letter_code
_entity_poly.pdbx_strand_id
1 'polypeptide(L)'
;MLSQQRLTFPVRLCLSLAAALIMLLATGLALSVEAAAVPADMQNHWAAKQVAEWIEAGLVGGFPDGTFRPDQSITRAQFITMVNAVLGLQEKAPISYADVKADDWFAPEIAKAKKSGYISGYPDNTIRPNNTITRQEIAVILAGILELDPSPAGINRFKDAGTVAPWSRDAMGAVTAAGILSGFPDGTCRPTDVATRAQAVVILSKAAGAMYTEAGLYTLQVVDGNATINTGGVTLKGGTIKGSLLLTEGIGEGSIVLEDVTVNGRTVVCGGGSESITFKNCNLGVIVIRKSSGPVRIVATGNTNIQKVIVKTEARLENRNNTGRGFNFNNTEIRQGAKATIDGKGPDESKPQPTTSGGGGGGSSSPSDSKISFIKTVLADPVTGGTLVTVFITNSSDADRVSKVTVKDQPAIKVAGSANIWRIHFDGDVAVSDADIKITT
;
A
#
# COMPACT_ATOMS: atom_id res chain seq x y z
N MET A 1 -57.42 40.97 -45.67
CA MET A 1 -56.83 40.44 -46.92
C MET A 1 -55.32 40.41 -46.77
N LEU A 2 -54.76 39.26 -47.13
CA LEU A 2 -53.37 38.82 -46.94
C LEU A 2 -52.31 39.83 -47.43
N SER A 3 -51.27 40.10 -46.64
CA SER A 3 -49.98 40.55 -47.14
C SER A 3 -48.91 39.54 -46.72
N GLN A 4 -48.54 38.69 -47.68
CA GLN A 4 -47.33 37.88 -47.67
C GLN A 4 -46.14 38.80 -48.02
N GLN A 5 -45.23 39.04 -47.07
CA GLN A 5 -43.90 39.55 -47.39
C GLN A 5 -42.80 38.77 -46.66
N ARG A 6 -42.28 37.79 -47.40
CA ARG A 6 -40.85 37.54 -47.66
C ARG A 6 -39.92 37.67 -46.44
N LEU A 7 -39.76 36.56 -45.70
CA LEU A 7 -38.49 36.31 -45.00
C LEU A 7 -37.39 36.22 -46.06
N THR A 8 -36.45 37.16 -45.99
CA THR A 8 -35.36 37.36 -46.93
C THR A 8 -34.40 36.15 -46.90
N PHE A 9 -33.86 35.83 -48.08
CA PHE A 9 -32.94 34.72 -48.36
C PHE A 9 -31.81 34.47 -47.31
N PRO A 10 -31.18 35.48 -46.66
CA PRO A 10 -30.11 35.22 -45.69
C PRO A 10 -30.60 34.55 -44.39
N VAL A 11 -31.86 34.77 -43.98
CA VAL A 11 -32.39 34.22 -42.72
C VAL A 11 -32.67 32.72 -42.85
N ARG A 12 -33.14 32.27 -44.02
CA ARG A 12 -33.35 30.85 -44.30
C ARG A 12 -32.03 30.09 -44.42
N LEU A 13 -30.99 30.72 -44.98
CA LEU A 13 -29.64 30.14 -45.11
C LEU A 13 -28.98 29.96 -43.72
N CYS A 14 -29.08 30.96 -42.84
CA CYS A 14 -28.55 30.88 -41.47
C CYS A 14 -29.28 29.86 -40.58
N LEU A 15 -30.61 29.73 -40.71
CA LEU A 15 -31.38 28.69 -39.99
C LEU A 15 -31.06 27.28 -40.51
N SER A 16 -30.83 27.11 -41.82
CA SER A 16 -30.41 25.81 -42.37
C SER A 16 -28.96 25.44 -42.02
N LEU A 17 -28.04 26.41 -41.95
CA LEU A 17 -26.66 26.17 -41.51
C LEU A 17 -26.56 25.90 -40.00
N ALA A 18 -27.37 26.58 -39.18
CA ALA A 18 -27.44 26.30 -37.74
C ALA A 18 -28.05 24.92 -37.45
N ALA A 19 -29.09 24.51 -38.19
CA ALA A 19 -29.67 23.17 -38.07
C ALA A 19 -28.71 22.08 -38.58
N ALA A 20 -27.94 22.33 -39.64
CA ALA A 20 -26.92 21.41 -40.15
C ALA A 20 -25.71 21.30 -39.20
N LEU A 21 -25.30 22.39 -38.53
CA LEU A 21 -24.21 22.37 -37.55
C LEU A 21 -24.63 21.69 -36.24
N ILE A 22 -25.89 21.82 -35.82
CA ILE A 22 -26.44 21.12 -34.65
C ILE A 22 -26.66 19.62 -34.96
N MET A 23 -27.04 19.25 -36.19
CA MET A 23 -27.09 17.83 -36.60
C MET A 23 -25.69 17.23 -36.79
N LEU A 24 -24.66 18.02 -37.14
CA LEU A 24 -23.26 17.58 -37.23
C LEU A 24 -22.60 17.46 -35.84
N LEU A 25 -23.08 18.19 -34.83
CA LEU A 25 -22.67 18.03 -33.42
C LEU A 25 -23.47 16.92 -32.68
N ALA A 26 -24.56 16.41 -33.26
CA ALA A 26 -25.41 15.38 -32.67
C ALA A 26 -25.10 13.95 -33.16
N THR A 27 -24.17 13.77 -34.11
CA THR A 27 -23.51 12.47 -34.30
C THR A 27 -22.45 12.31 -33.21
N GLY A 28 -22.92 12.13 -31.98
CA GLY A 28 -22.11 11.46 -30.97
C GLY A 28 -21.71 10.13 -31.60
N LEU A 29 -20.42 10.00 -31.92
CA LEU A 29 -19.79 8.69 -32.01
C LEU A 29 -19.98 8.09 -30.62
N ALA A 30 -21.09 7.40 -30.43
CA ALA A 30 -21.17 6.31 -29.48
C ALA A 30 -20.14 5.31 -30.00
N LEU A 31 -18.88 5.52 -29.63
CA LEU A 31 -17.93 4.42 -29.58
C LEU A 31 -18.58 3.46 -28.60
N SER A 32 -19.22 2.43 -29.13
CA SER A 32 -19.51 1.23 -28.37
C SER A 32 -18.16 0.77 -27.85
N VAL A 33 -17.87 1.09 -26.59
CA VAL A 33 -16.83 0.42 -25.84
C VAL A 33 -17.35 -1.01 -25.73
N GLU A 34 -17.00 -1.84 -26.70
CA GLU A 34 -17.20 -3.27 -26.58
C GLU A 34 -16.46 -3.67 -25.32
N ALA A 35 -17.24 -4.11 -24.31
CA ALA A 35 -16.67 -4.71 -23.12
C ALA A 35 -15.66 -5.75 -23.60
N ALA A 36 -14.40 -5.60 -23.20
CA ALA A 36 -13.31 -6.40 -23.71
C ALA A 36 -13.64 -7.88 -23.46
N ALA A 37 -13.99 -8.59 -24.53
CA ALA A 37 -14.39 -9.98 -24.44
C ALA A 37 -13.23 -10.79 -23.87
N VAL A 38 -13.51 -11.63 -22.87
CA VAL A 38 -12.52 -12.54 -22.31
C VAL A 38 -11.95 -13.39 -23.44
N PRO A 39 -10.62 -13.43 -23.64
CA PRO A 39 -10.00 -14.16 -24.74
C PRO A 39 -10.46 -15.63 -24.80
N ALA A 40 -10.63 -16.18 -26.00
CA ALA A 40 -11.19 -17.52 -26.18
C ALA A 40 -10.37 -18.62 -25.48
N ASP A 41 -9.05 -18.45 -25.43
CA ASP A 41 -8.11 -19.35 -24.76
C ASP A 41 -8.12 -19.22 -23.21
N MET A 42 -8.92 -18.30 -22.67
CA MET A 42 -9.21 -18.22 -21.23
C MET A 42 -10.51 -18.92 -20.85
N GLN A 43 -11.31 -19.40 -21.81
CA GLN A 43 -12.56 -20.10 -21.50
C GLN A 43 -12.27 -21.37 -20.67
N ASN A 44 -12.95 -21.52 -19.54
CA ASN A 44 -12.76 -22.60 -18.55
C ASN A 44 -11.36 -22.67 -17.90
N HIS A 45 -10.47 -21.71 -18.16
CA HIS A 45 -9.16 -21.65 -17.52
C HIS A 45 -9.30 -21.23 -16.05
N TRP A 46 -8.53 -21.83 -15.15
CA TRP A 46 -8.63 -21.57 -13.69
C TRP A 46 -8.41 -20.10 -13.30
N ALA A 47 -7.64 -19.36 -14.11
CA ALA A 47 -7.39 -17.93 -13.94
C ALA A 47 -8.38 -17.00 -14.67
N ALA A 48 -9.38 -17.54 -15.37
CA ALA A 48 -10.27 -16.78 -16.25
C ALA A 48 -10.92 -15.58 -15.58
N LYS A 49 -11.51 -15.80 -14.39
CA LYS A 49 -12.15 -14.73 -13.62
C LYS A 49 -11.19 -13.58 -13.32
N GLN A 50 -10.01 -13.91 -12.78
CA GLN A 50 -9.03 -12.88 -12.40
C GLN A 50 -8.51 -12.11 -13.60
N VAL A 51 -8.24 -12.80 -14.71
CA VAL A 51 -7.76 -12.17 -15.95
C VAL A 51 -8.84 -11.29 -16.55
N ALA A 52 -10.11 -11.72 -16.54
CA ALA A 52 -11.23 -10.91 -17.03
C ALA A 52 -11.35 -9.58 -16.27
N GLU A 53 -11.34 -9.62 -14.93
CA GLU A 53 -11.39 -8.42 -14.08
C GLU A 53 -10.23 -7.45 -14.40
N TRP A 54 -9.04 -7.99 -14.68
CA TRP A 54 -7.86 -7.16 -14.96
C TRP A 54 -7.81 -6.64 -16.39
N ILE A 55 -8.42 -7.33 -17.35
CA ILE A 55 -8.63 -6.83 -18.70
C ILE A 55 -9.63 -5.67 -18.66
N GLU A 56 -10.75 -5.83 -17.94
CA GLU A 56 -11.77 -4.80 -17.78
C GLU A 56 -11.21 -3.54 -17.11
N ALA A 57 -10.37 -3.71 -16.08
CA ALA A 57 -9.68 -2.61 -15.42
C ALA A 57 -8.49 -2.02 -16.22
N GLY A 58 -8.19 -2.54 -17.42
CA GLY A 58 -7.08 -2.08 -18.26
C GLY A 58 -5.68 -2.37 -17.69
N LEU A 59 -5.57 -3.30 -16.73
CA LEU A 59 -4.31 -3.66 -16.05
C LEU A 59 -3.50 -4.69 -16.83
N VAL A 60 -4.15 -5.51 -17.65
CA VAL A 60 -3.50 -6.47 -18.55
C VAL A 60 -4.20 -6.51 -19.91
N GLY A 61 -3.44 -6.82 -20.94
CA GLY A 61 -3.96 -7.02 -22.30
C GLY A 61 -3.64 -8.41 -22.86
N GLY A 62 -4.38 -8.79 -23.89
CA GLY A 62 -4.07 -9.92 -24.77
C GLY A 62 -3.05 -9.56 -25.84
N PHE A 63 -2.78 -10.52 -26.73
CA PHE A 63 -1.96 -10.34 -27.91
C PHE A 63 -2.80 -9.84 -29.09
N PRO A 64 -2.17 -9.27 -30.15
CA PRO A 64 -2.88 -8.76 -31.33
C PRO A 64 -3.72 -9.82 -32.07
N ASP A 65 -3.43 -11.10 -31.85
CA ASP A 65 -4.19 -12.23 -32.41
C ASP A 65 -5.45 -12.59 -31.60
N GLY A 66 -5.77 -11.81 -30.56
CA GLY A 66 -6.94 -12.01 -29.70
C GLY A 66 -6.75 -13.05 -28.59
N THR A 67 -5.55 -13.63 -28.43
CA THR A 67 -5.25 -14.63 -27.38
C THR A 67 -4.71 -13.98 -26.12
N PHE A 68 -4.85 -14.64 -24.96
CA PHE A 68 -4.15 -14.24 -23.73
C PHE A 68 -2.84 -15.01 -23.53
N ARG A 69 -2.78 -16.26 -24.00
CA ARG A 69 -1.70 -17.25 -23.82
C ARG A 69 -1.42 -17.56 -22.34
N PRO A 70 -2.41 -18.06 -21.59
CA PRO A 70 -2.31 -18.22 -20.13
C PRO A 70 -1.18 -19.14 -19.66
N ASP A 71 -0.94 -20.22 -20.41
CA ASP A 71 0.04 -21.25 -20.05
C ASP A 71 1.42 -21.01 -20.65
N GLN A 72 1.57 -19.96 -21.47
CA GLN A 72 2.88 -19.57 -21.98
C GLN A 72 3.72 -18.95 -20.86
N SER A 73 4.99 -19.32 -20.76
CA SER A 73 5.94 -18.67 -19.87
C SER A 73 6.02 -17.17 -20.18
N ILE A 74 5.99 -16.35 -19.13
CA ILE A 74 6.03 -14.89 -19.26
C ILE A 74 7.47 -14.38 -19.19
N THR A 75 7.83 -13.43 -20.05
CA THR A 75 9.14 -12.77 -19.96
C THR A 75 9.19 -11.77 -18.81
N ARG A 76 10.40 -11.46 -18.35
CA ARG A 76 10.63 -10.46 -17.32
C ARG A 76 10.11 -9.08 -17.74
N ALA A 77 10.29 -8.68 -19.00
CA ALA A 77 9.74 -7.44 -19.54
C ALA A 77 8.20 -7.41 -19.54
N GLN A 78 7.55 -8.52 -19.91
CA GLN A 78 6.09 -8.63 -19.85
C GLN A 78 5.57 -8.52 -18.42
N PHE A 79 6.23 -9.18 -17.46
CA PHE A 79 5.87 -9.06 -16.04
C PHE A 79 6.06 -7.63 -15.53
N ILE A 80 7.17 -6.97 -15.87
CA ILE A 80 7.43 -5.55 -15.55
C ILE A 80 6.31 -4.66 -16.06
N THR A 81 5.85 -4.90 -17.29
CA THR A 81 4.76 -4.12 -17.91
C THR A 81 3.46 -4.24 -17.11
N MET A 82 3.13 -5.45 -16.63
CA MET A 82 1.95 -5.66 -15.78
C MET A 82 2.08 -4.95 -14.44
N VAL A 83 3.26 -5.02 -13.81
CA VAL A 83 3.54 -4.30 -12.55
C VAL A 83 3.39 -2.79 -12.75
N ASN A 84 3.95 -2.24 -13.84
CA ASN A 84 3.84 -0.82 -14.16
C ASN A 84 2.38 -0.37 -14.31
N ALA A 85 1.54 -1.19 -14.94
CA ALA A 85 0.11 -0.91 -15.10
C ALA A 85 -0.61 -0.89 -13.74
N VAL A 86 -0.38 -1.89 -12.89
CA VAL A 86 -0.94 -1.94 -11.52
C VAL A 86 -0.54 -0.70 -10.72
N LEU A 87 0.73 -0.31 -10.77
CA LEU A 87 1.24 0.85 -10.04
C LEU A 87 0.91 2.20 -10.71
N GLY A 88 0.41 2.20 -11.94
CA GLY A 88 0.12 3.41 -12.72
C GLY A 88 1.36 4.22 -13.10
N LEU A 89 2.51 3.57 -13.32
CA LEU A 89 3.77 4.29 -13.54
C LEU A 89 3.82 5.04 -14.87
N GLN A 90 4.17 6.33 -14.80
CA GLN A 90 4.32 7.19 -15.99
C GLN A 90 5.74 7.77 -16.14
N GLU A 91 6.38 8.15 -15.04
CA GLU A 91 7.70 8.76 -15.06
C GLU A 91 8.79 7.77 -15.46
N LYS A 92 9.81 8.27 -16.18
CA LYS A 92 10.95 7.48 -16.66
C LYS A 92 12.25 8.04 -16.10
N ALA A 93 13.20 7.15 -15.85
CA ALA A 93 14.59 7.50 -15.59
C ALA A 93 15.45 7.13 -16.81
N PRO A 94 16.56 7.84 -17.06
CA PRO A 94 17.56 7.37 -18.01
C PRO A 94 18.03 5.95 -17.64
N ILE A 95 18.16 5.07 -18.63
CA ILE A 95 18.65 3.70 -18.47
C ILE A 95 19.79 3.43 -19.45
N SER A 96 20.71 2.57 -19.04
CA SER A 96 21.85 2.13 -19.87
C SER A 96 22.22 0.70 -19.50
N TYR A 97 21.32 -0.23 -19.83
CA TYR A 97 21.55 -1.67 -19.66
C TYR A 97 22.15 -2.24 -20.94
N ALA A 98 23.09 -3.18 -20.80
CA ALA A 98 23.80 -3.76 -21.96
C ALA A 98 22.88 -4.54 -22.92
N ASP A 99 21.74 -5.00 -22.42
CA ASP A 99 20.75 -5.82 -23.13
C ASP A 99 19.42 -5.09 -23.40
N VAL A 100 19.43 -3.75 -23.36
CA VAL A 100 18.28 -2.91 -23.71
C VAL A 100 18.70 -1.85 -24.73
N LYS A 101 18.08 -1.89 -25.91
CA LYS A 101 18.21 -0.88 -26.95
C LYS A 101 17.09 0.16 -26.80
N ALA A 102 17.32 1.37 -27.31
CA ALA A 102 16.35 2.46 -27.18
C ALA A 102 15.03 2.20 -27.92
N ASP A 103 15.06 1.40 -28.99
CA ASP A 103 13.93 1.02 -29.84
C ASP A 103 13.22 -0.27 -29.40
N ASP A 104 13.73 -0.96 -28.37
CA ASP A 104 13.03 -2.11 -27.80
C ASP A 104 11.70 -1.67 -27.19
N TRP A 105 10.61 -2.40 -27.49
CA TRP A 105 9.27 -2.08 -27.01
C TRP A 105 9.18 -1.98 -25.47
N PHE A 106 10.03 -2.72 -24.76
CA PHE A 106 10.08 -2.75 -23.29
C PHE A 106 11.01 -1.69 -22.69
N ALA A 107 11.84 -1.00 -23.48
CA ALA A 107 12.73 0.05 -22.99
C ALA A 107 12.00 1.12 -22.16
N PRO A 108 10.84 1.68 -22.60
CA PRO A 108 10.08 2.62 -21.77
C PRO A 108 9.57 2.01 -20.47
N GLU A 109 9.21 0.73 -20.45
CA GLU A 109 8.69 0.04 -19.26
C GLU A 109 9.80 -0.22 -18.24
N ILE A 110 11.00 -0.56 -18.70
CA ILE A 110 12.18 -0.70 -17.84
C ILE A 110 12.60 0.66 -17.27
N ALA A 111 12.51 1.73 -18.06
CA ALA A 111 12.80 3.09 -17.61
C ALA A 111 11.82 3.54 -16.50
N LYS A 112 10.53 3.17 -16.60
CA LYS A 112 9.54 3.39 -15.54
C LYS A 112 9.85 2.58 -14.28
N ALA A 113 10.12 1.29 -14.43
CA ALA A 113 10.45 0.41 -13.32
C ALA A 113 11.69 0.87 -12.55
N LYS A 114 12.72 1.31 -13.30
CA LYS A 114 13.93 1.90 -12.72
C LYS A 114 13.65 3.19 -11.96
N LYS A 115 12.77 4.05 -12.50
CA LYS A 115 12.38 5.32 -11.87
C LYS A 115 11.61 5.11 -10.56
N SER A 116 10.67 4.17 -10.53
CA SER A 116 9.96 3.79 -9.29
C SER A 116 10.88 3.06 -8.30
N GLY A 117 11.98 2.48 -8.78
CA GLY A 117 13.05 1.92 -7.96
C GLY A 117 12.79 0.48 -7.49
N TYR A 118 11.74 -0.17 -7.99
CA TYR A 118 11.44 -1.56 -7.64
C TYR A 118 12.29 -2.58 -8.43
N ILE A 119 13.04 -2.13 -9.44
CA ILE A 119 14.06 -2.93 -10.13
C ILE A 119 15.38 -2.16 -10.28
N SER A 120 16.49 -2.88 -10.05
CA SER A 120 17.85 -2.35 -10.24
C SER A 120 18.61 -2.98 -11.41
N GLY A 121 18.27 -4.21 -11.82
CA GLY A 121 19.06 -5.02 -12.76
C GLY A 121 20.00 -5.99 -12.04
N TYR A 122 20.86 -6.64 -12.81
CA TYR A 122 21.86 -7.59 -12.33
C TYR A 122 23.25 -6.91 -12.23
N PRO A 123 24.21 -7.48 -11.46
CA PRO A 123 25.55 -6.91 -11.30
C PRO A 123 26.35 -6.77 -12.61
N ASP A 124 25.99 -7.52 -13.65
CA ASP A 124 26.60 -7.50 -14.99
C ASP A 124 26.05 -6.37 -15.89
N ASN A 125 25.33 -5.39 -15.31
CA ASN A 125 24.67 -4.30 -16.02
C ASN A 125 23.60 -4.77 -17.04
N THR A 126 22.99 -5.93 -16.81
CA THR A 126 21.84 -6.43 -17.59
C THR A 126 20.53 -6.32 -16.81
N ILE A 127 19.41 -6.44 -17.52
CA ILE A 127 18.06 -6.53 -16.93
C ILE A 127 17.32 -7.81 -17.33
N ARG A 128 17.82 -8.50 -18.36
CA ARG A 128 17.36 -9.78 -18.94
C ARG A 128 15.88 -9.73 -19.33
N PRO A 129 15.47 -8.76 -20.18
CA PRO A 129 14.06 -8.46 -20.43
C PRO A 129 13.33 -9.59 -21.16
N ASN A 130 14.06 -10.29 -22.05
CA ASN A 130 13.53 -11.38 -22.87
C ASN A 130 13.60 -12.75 -22.16
N ASN A 131 14.28 -12.86 -21.02
CA ASN A 131 14.31 -14.10 -20.26
C ASN A 131 12.94 -14.31 -19.58
N THR A 132 12.51 -15.56 -19.51
CA THR A 132 11.35 -15.95 -18.70
C THR A 132 11.65 -15.74 -17.22
N ILE A 133 10.67 -15.19 -16.48
CA ILE A 133 10.86 -14.88 -15.06
C ILE A 133 10.51 -16.08 -14.18
N THR A 134 11.34 -16.32 -13.17
CA THR A 134 11.11 -17.39 -12.18
C THR A 134 10.21 -16.92 -11.03
N ARG A 135 9.59 -17.88 -10.34
CA ARG A 135 8.73 -17.61 -9.18
C ARG A 135 9.49 -16.88 -8.05
N GLN A 136 10.75 -17.21 -7.81
CA GLN A 136 11.56 -16.52 -6.80
C GLN A 136 11.96 -15.09 -7.21
N GLU A 137 12.10 -14.79 -8.49
CA GLU A 137 12.33 -13.42 -8.96
C GLU A 137 11.06 -12.57 -8.82
N ILE A 138 9.89 -13.14 -9.11
CA ILE A 138 8.60 -12.50 -8.83
C ILE A 138 8.49 -12.18 -7.33
N ALA A 139 8.82 -13.14 -6.46
CA ALA A 139 8.77 -12.94 -5.01
C ALA A 139 9.65 -11.77 -4.53
N VAL A 140 10.87 -11.65 -5.04
CA VAL A 140 11.77 -10.53 -4.69
C VAL A 140 11.19 -9.19 -5.13
N ILE A 141 10.65 -9.12 -6.35
CA ILE A 141 10.02 -7.88 -6.87
C ILE A 141 8.85 -7.48 -5.97
N LEU A 142 7.94 -8.41 -5.68
CA LEU A 142 6.72 -8.11 -4.93
C LEU A 142 6.99 -7.81 -3.45
N ALA A 143 7.93 -8.52 -2.82
CA ALA A 143 8.37 -8.21 -1.46
C ALA A 143 8.91 -6.78 -1.35
N GLY A 144 9.68 -6.33 -2.36
CA GLY A 144 10.19 -4.96 -2.42
C GLY A 144 9.09 -3.92 -2.61
N ILE A 145 8.18 -4.15 -3.58
CA ILE A 145 7.07 -3.21 -3.87
C ILE A 145 6.18 -2.98 -2.65
N LEU A 146 5.82 -4.08 -1.98
CA LEU A 146 4.96 -4.09 -0.79
C LEU A 146 5.70 -3.71 0.49
N GLU A 147 7.03 -3.52 0.40
CA GLU A 147 7.90 -3.27 1.54
C GLU A 147 7.69 -4.34 2.62
N LEU A 148 7.72 -5.64 2.29
CA LEU A 148 7.53 -6.68 3.29
C LEU A 148 8.78 -6.81 4.18
N ASP A 149 8.57 -7.18 5.45
CA ASP A 149 9.70 -7.53 6.31
C ASP A 149 10.38 -8.81 5.79
N PRO A 150 11.72 -8.82 5.65
CA PRO A 150 12.46 -10.00 5.27
C PRO A 150 12.20 -11.13 6.28
N SER A 151 11.73 -12.28 5.81
CA SER A 151 11.50 -13.44 6.68
C SER A 151 11.48 -14.74 5.90
N PRO A 152 12.31 -15.73 6.24
CA PRO A 152 12.29 -17.04 5.57
C PRO A 152 11.17 -17.95 6.09
N ALA A 153 10.48 -17.58 7.19
CA ALA A 153 9.59 -18.49 7.91
C ALA A 153 8.47 -19.07 7.03
N GLY A 154 7.95 -18.27 6.09
CA GLY A 154 6.85 -18.69 5.23
C GLY A 154 7.17 -19.91 4.36
N ILE A 155 8.42 -20.09 3.91
CA ILE A 155 8.80 -21.21 3.04
C ILE A 155 9.12 -22.50 3.77
N ASN A 156 9.34 -22.48 5.08
CA ASN A 156 9.70 -23.68 5.86
C ASN A 156 8.65 -24.81 5.79
N ARG A 157 7.42 -24.47 5.38
CA ARG A 157 6.33 -25.43 5.16
C ARG A 157 6.50 -26.29 3.89
N PHE A 158 7.39 -25.91 2.97
CA PHE A 158 7.53 -26.55 1.66
C PHE A 158 8.66 -27.57 1.62
N LYS A 159 8.42 -28.68 0.92
CA LYS A 159 9.38 -29.79 0.80
C LYS A 159 10.67 -29.40 0.08
N ASP A 160 10.58 -28.44 -0.84
CA ASP A 160 11.67 -27.95 -1.68
C ASP A 160 12.26 -26.62 -1.19
N ALA A 161 12.01 -26.20 0.06
CA ALA A 161 12.54 -24.96 0.63
C ALA A 161 14.08 -24.87 0.59
N GLY A 162 14.77 -26.02 0.53
CA GLY A 162 16.22 -26.10 0.34
C GLY A 162 16.70 -25.63 -1.04
N THR A 163 15.82 -25.64 -2.06
CA THR A 163 16.14 -25.21 -3.44
C THR A 163 15.99 -23.70 -3.65
N VAL A 164 15.43 -22.98 -2.67
CA VAL A 164 15.30 -21.51 -2.73
C VAL A 164 16.68 -20.88 -2.62
N ALA A 165 17.03 -20.05 -3.59
CA ALA A 165 18.33 -19.40 -3.62
C ALA A 165 18.52 -18.47 -2.40
N PRO A 166 19.74 -18.35 -1.83
CA PRO A 166 19.96 -17.52 -0.64
C PRO A 166 19.49 -16.06 -0.78
N TRP A 167 19.68 -15.47 -1.97
CA TRP A 167 19.28 -14.08 -2.25
C TRP A 167 17.77 -13.86 -2.33
N SER A 168 16.97 -14.91 -2.56
CA SER A 168 15.50 -14.83 -2.66
C SER A 168 14.80 -15.37 -1.41
N ARG A 169 15.54 -15.99 -0.49
CA ARG A 169 15.00 -16.77 0.63
C ARG A 169 14.04 -15.97 1.51
N ASP A 170 14.45 -14.78 1.93
CA ASP A 170 13.63 -13.95 2.81
C ASP A 170 12.43 -13.35 2.09
N ALA A 171 12.59 -12.96 0.82
CA ALA A 171 11.49 -12.44 0.02
C ALA A 171 10.44 -13.53 -0.23
N MET A 172 10.89 -14.74 -0.60
CA MET A 172 10.03 -15.91 -0.81
C MET A 172 9.24 -16.25 0.45
N GLY A 173 9.88 -16.26 1.62
CA GLY A 173 9.18 -16.51 2.87
C GLY A 173 8.19 -15.39 3.21
N ALA A 174 8.55 -14.12 2.99
CA ALA A 174 7.69 -12.97 3.24
C ALA A 174 6.42 -12.98 2.36
N VAL A 175 6.55 -13.16 1.05
CA VAL A 175 5.38 -13.20 0.13
C VAL A 175 4.51 -14.43 0.38
N THR A 176 5.10 -15.54 0.83
CA THR A 176 4.37 -16.76 1.18
C THR A 176 3.61 -16.59 2.50
N ALA A 177 4.20 -15.91 3.48
CA ALA A 177 3.55 -15.57 4.75
C ALA A 177 2.39 -14.59 4.53
N ALA A 178 2.55 -13.64 3.60
CA ALA A 178 1.50 -12.70 3.19
C ALA A 178 0.39 -13.33 2.32
N GLY A 179 0.49 -14.63 1.98
CA GLY A 179 -0.51 -15.33 1.16
C GLY A 179 -0.49 -14.99 -0.34
N ILE A 180 0.48 -14.19 -0.78
CA ILE A 180 0.63 -13.72 -2.16
C ILE A 180 1.11 -14.86 -3.06
N LEU A 181 2.15 -15.57 -2.62
CA LEU A 181 2.66 -16.74 -3.31
C LEU A 181 2.20 -18.00 -2.58
N SER A 182 1.52 -18.87 -3.31
CA SER A 182 1.09 -20.18 -2.81
C SER A 182 1.96 -21.29 -3.39
N GLY A 183 2.16 -22.35 -2.61
CA GLY A 183 2.77 -23.58 -3.11
C GLY A 183 1.79 -24.42 -3.93
N PHE A 184 2.26 -25.58 -4.36
CA PHE A 184 1.52 -26.55 -5.18
C PHE A 184 0.93 -27.67 -4.31
N PRO A 185 -0.07 -28.42 -4.81
CA PRO A 185 -0.69 -29.53 -4.07
C PRO A 185 0.28 -30.62 -3.61
N ASP A 186 1.43 -30.78 -4.28
CA ASP A 186 2.50 -31.71 -3.90
C ASP A 186 3.33 -31.25 -2.68
N GLY A 187 3.07 -30.04 -2.16
CA GLY A 187 3.77 -29.44 -1.04
C GLY A 187 5.06 -28.70 -1.42
N THR A 188 5.25 -28.37 -2.69
CA THR A 188 6.42 -27.61 -3.19
C THR A 188 6.10 -26.13 -3.44
N CYS A 189 7.10 -25.26 -3.45
CA CYS A 189 6.98 -23.85 -3.85
C CYS A 189 7.56 -23.54 -5.23
N ARG A 190 8.41 -24.43 -5.74
CA ARG A 190 9.06 -24.44 -7.05
C ARG A 190 9.72 -23.10 -7.36
N PRO A 191 10.75 -22.69 -6.59
CA PRO A 191 11.31 -21.35 -6.66
C PRO A 191 11.96 -21.03 -8.00
N THR A 192 12.55 -22.03 -8.66
CA THR A 192 13.26 -21.91 -9.93
C THR A 192 12.38 -22.12 -11.15
N ASP A 193 11.15 -22.57 -10.98
CA ASP A 193 10.22 -22.74 -12.09
C ASP A 193 9.88 -21.38 -12.70
N VAL A 194 9.83 -21.34 -14.03
CA VAL A 194 9.37 -20.18 -14.79
C VAL A 194 7.85 -20.03 -14.61
N ALA A 195 7.38 -18.80 -14.41
CA ALA A 195 5.97 -18.54 -14.25
C ALA A 195 5.25 -18.52 -15.60
N THR A 196 4.08 -19.13 -15.68
CA THR A 196 3.15 -18.88 -16.80
C THR A 196 2.55 -17.49 -16.68
N ARG A 197 2.04 -16.95 -17.79
CA ARG A 197 1.40 -15.63 -17.81
C ARG A 197 0.20 -15.56 -16.86
N ALA A 198 -0.63 -16.61 -16.80
CA ALA A 198 -1.74 -16.69 -15.86
C ALA A 198 -1.28 -16.75 -14.40
N GLN A 199 -0.23 -17.52 -14.09
CA GLN A 199 0.34 -17.56 -12.74
C GLN A 199 0.87 -16.19 -12.31
N ALA A 200 1.56 -15.48 -13.20
CA ALA A 200 2.07 -14.15 -12.92
C ALA A 200 0.95 -13.15 -12.61
N VAL A 201 -0.15 -13.17 -13.37
CA VAL A 201 -1.33 -12.33 -13.10
C VAL A 201 -1.94 -12.66 -11.74
N VAL A 202 -2.16 -13.94 -11.41
CA VAL A 202 -2.77 -14.30 -10.12
C VAL A 202 -1.87 -13.97 -8.93
N ILE A 203 -0.54 -14.12 -9.05
CA ILE A 203 0.37 -13.74 -7.98
C ILE A 203 0.38 -12.21 -7.82
N LEU A 204 0.44 -11.47 -8.93
CA LEU A 204 0.41 -10.01 -8.90
C LEU A 204 -0.95 -9.48 -8.41
N SER A 205 -2.06 -10.17 -8.71
CA SER A 205 -3.39 -9.78 -8.23
C SER A 205 -3.55 -9.97 -6.74
N LYS A 206 -2.99 -11.03 -6.17
CA LYS A 206 -2.93 -11.19 -4.71
C LYS A 206 -2.06 -10.12 -4.04
N ALA A 207 -0.97 -9.71 -4.70
CA ALA A 207 -0.12 -8.64 -4.20
C ALA A 207 -0.83 -7.27 -4.25
N ALA A 208 -1.52 -6.96 -5.34
CA ALA A 208 -2.25 -5.71 -5.51
C ALA A 208 -3.52 -5.66 -4.63
N GLY A 209 -4.22 -6.79 -4.53
CA GLY A 209 -5.49 -6.92 -3.83
C GLY A 209 -6.61 -6.13 -4.51
N ALA A 210 -7.50 -5.53 -3.71
CA ALA A 210 -8.60 -4.72 -4.24
C ALA A 210 -8.07 -3.45 -4.94
N MET A 211 -8.43 -3.26 -6.20
CA MET A 211 -7.97 -2.13 -7.02
C MET A 211 -8.99 -0.99 -7.01
N TYR A 212 -8.51 0.23 -6.79
CA TYR A 212 -9.26 1.48 -6.92
C TYR A 212 -8.60 2.35 -7.99
N THR A 213 -9.11 2.25 -9.21
CA THR A 213 -8.52 2.81 -10.43
C THR A 213 -9.24 4.05 -10.95
N GLU A 214 -10.33 4.46 -10.29
CA GLU A 214 -11.12 5.63 -10.65
C GLU A 214 -11.31 6.54 -9.43
N ALA A 215 -11.42 7.85 -9.67
CA ALA A 215 -11.72 8.81 -8.62
C ALA A 215 -13.14 8.57 -8.08
N GLY A 216 -13.33 8.67 -6.77
CA GLY A 216 -14.64 8.43 -6.18
C GLY A 216 -14.60 8.13 -4.70
N LEU A 217 -15.81 8.00 -4.13
CA LEU A 217 -16.03 7.57 -2.76
C LEU A 217 -16.34 6.07 -2.74
N TYR A 218 -15.56 5.32 -1.98
CA TYR A 218 -15.73 3.89 -1.78
C TYR A 218 -15.98 3.61 -0.30
N THR A 219 -17.16 3.06 0.02
CA THR A 219 -17.46 2.61 1.39
C THR A 219 -17.02 1.17 1.54
N LEU A 220 -16.10 0.90 2.47
CA LEU A 220 -15.53 -0.43 2.67
C LEU A 220 -16.26 -1.18 3.78
N GLN A 221 -16.33 -2.50 3.61
CA GLN A 221 -16.61 -3.44 4.69
C GLN A 221 -15.29 -4.09 5.16
N VAL A 222 -14.99 -5.30 4.70
CA VAL A 222 -13.71 -5.97 4.96
C VAL A 222 -13.07 -6.30 3.63
N VAL A 223 -11.84 -5.82 3.43
CA VAL A 223 -10.98 -6.24 2.32
C VAL A 223 -10.12 -7.40 2.80
N ASP A 224 -10.40 -8.59 2.30
CA ASP A 224 -9.70 -9.84 2.64
C ASP A 224 -8.39 -9.97 1.86
N GLY A 225 -7.41 -9.14 2.20
CA GLY A 225 -6.12 -9.07 1.54
C GLY A 225 -5.62 -7.65 1.43
N ASN A 226 -4.79 -7.40 0.42
CA ASN A 226 -4.26 -6.07 0.15
C ASN A 226 -5.30 -5.16 -0.55
N ALA A 227 -4.99 -3.88 -0.64
CA ALA A 227 -5.71 -2.90 -1.43
C ALA A 227 -4.71 -1.97 -2.13
N THR A 228 -5.04 -1.48 -3.31
CA THR A 228 -4.20 -0.58 -4.10
C THR A 228 -5.05 0.55 -4.67
N ILE A 229 -4.62 1.79 -4.41
CA ILE A 229 -5.12 2.98 -5.08
C ILE A 229 -4.04 3.48 -6.03
N ASN A 230 -4.36 3.53 -7.32
CA ASN A 230 -3.42 3.96 -8.36
C ASN A 230 -3.86 5.20 -9.14
N THR A 231 -4.87 5.91 -8.64
CA THR A 231 -5.34 7.17 -9.22
C THR A 231 -5.67 8.18 -8.11
N GLY A 232 -5.61 9.47 -8.45
CA GLY A 232 -5.96 10.55 -7.53
C GLY A 232 -7.48 10.73 -7.39
N GLY A 233 -7.91 11.39 -6.31
CA GLY A 233 -9.31 11.71 -6.07
C GLY A 233 -10.11 10.58 -5.42
N VAL A 234 -9.44 9.61 -4.80
CA VAL A 234 -10.10 8.49 -4.11
C VAL A 234 -10.32 8.81 -2.64
N THR A 235 -11.53 8.52 -2.16
CA THR A 235 -11.86 8.46 -0.74
C THR A 235 -12.26 7.04 -0.37
N LEU A 236 -11.52 6.40 0.54
CA LEU A 236 -11.94 5.15 1.17
C LEU A 236 -12.55 5.47 2.53
N LYS A 237 -13.76 4.97 2.77
CA LYS A 237 -14.53 5.26 3.97
C LYS A 237 -14.97 4.00 4.69
N GLY A 238 -14.67 3.92 5.98
CA GLY A 238 -14.99 2.79 6.85
C GLY A 238 -14.13 1.55 6.59
N GLY A 239 -14.40 0.51 7.37
CA GLY A 239 -13.94 -0.85 7.10
C GLY A 239 -12.48 -1.15 7.45
N THR A 240 -12.09 -2.40 7.16
CA THR A 240 -10.78 -2.95 7.50
C THR A 240 -10.13 -3.60 6.29
N ILE A 241 -8.90 -3.20 6.00
CA ILE A 241 -8.00 -3.87 5.06
C ILE A 241 -7.13 -4.83 5.88
N LYS A 242 -7.32 -6.14 5.69
CA LYS A 242 -6.58 -7.16 6.45
C LYS A 242 -5.11 -7.26 6.07
N GLY A 243 -4.77 -6.91 4.83
CA GLY A 243 -3.41 -6.85 4.32
C GLY A 243 -2.86 -5.42 4.29
N SER A 244 -1.99 -5.16 3.32
CA SER A 244 -1.37 -3.85 3.09
C SER A 244 -2.19 -2.98 2.14
N LEU A 245 -2.10 -1.67 2.32
CA LEU A 245 -2.64 -0.65 1.42
C LEU A 245 -1.49 0.01 0.64
N LEU A 246 -1.59 0.04 -0.68
CA LEU A 246 -0.66 0.72 -1.58
C LEU A 246 -1.29 1.99 -2.12
N LEU A 247 -0.65 3.13 -1.88
CA LEU A 247 -0.95 4.40 -2.53
C LEU A 247 0.14 4.63 -3.58
N THR A 248 -0.11 4.27 -4.83
CA THR A 248 0.94 4.12 -5.84
C THR A 248 1.27 5.44 -6.55
N GLU A 249 2.33 5.43 -7.34
CA GLU A 249 2.78 6.58 -8.14
C GLU A 249 1.73 7.03 -9.17
N GLY A 250 0.79 6.17 -9.59
CA GLY A 250 -0.32 6.53 -10.46
C GLY A 250 -1.25 7.61 -9.88
N ILE A 251 -1.24 7.83 -8.57
CA ILE A 251 -1.89 8.97 -7.92
C ILE A 251 -1.31 10.31 -8.42
N GLY A 252 -0.03 10.32 -8.82
CA GLY A 252 0.70 11.52 -9.20
C GLY A 252 0.72 12.53 -8.06
N GLU A 253 0.29 13.75 -8.34
CA GLU A 253 0.12 14.82 -7.33
C GLU A 253 -1.30 14.86 -6.73
N GLY A 254 -2.19 13.94 -7.15
CA GLY A 254 -3.59 13.88 -6.74
C GLY A 254 -3.80 13.56 -5.26
N SER A 255 -5.00 13.82 -4.75
CA SER A 255 -5.34 13.66 -3.33
C SER A 255 -5.96 12.31 -3.01
N ILE A 256 -5.71 11.81 -1.80
CA ILE A 256 -6.35 10.62 -1.22
C ILE A 256 -6.89 10.94 0.17
N VAL A 257 -8.09 10.44 0.47
CA VAL A 257 -8.67 10.50 1.80
C VAL A 257 -8.97 9.09 2.30
N LEU A 258 -8.46 8.75 3.47
CA LEU A 258 -8.92 7.59 4.24
C LEU A 258 -9.72 8.12 5.43
N GLU A 259 -10.96 7.67 5.59
CA GLU A 259 -11.85 8.07 6.69
C GLU A 259 -12.39 6.82 7.40
N ASP A 260 -12.16 6.69 8.71
CA ASP A 260 -12.62 5.54 9.51
C ASP A 260 -12.08 4.17 9.00
N VAL A 261 -10.91 4.17 8.36
CA VAL A 261 -10.27 2.97 7.80
C VAL A 261 -9.25 2.36 8.76
N THR A 262 -9.28 1.03 8.92
CA THR A 262 -8.21 0.26 9.57
C THR A 262 -7.37 -0.49 8.54
N VAL A 263 -6.04 -0.40 8.64
CA VAL A 263 -5.09 -1.19 7.83
C VAL A 263 -4.23 -2.03 8.76
N ASN A 264 -4.39 -3.35 8.70
CA ASN A 264 -3.65 -4.29 9.56
C ASN A 264 -2.21 -4.52 9.08
N GLY A 265 -1.98 -4.45 7.77
CA GLY A 265 -0.65 -4.52 7.16
C GLY A 265 0.04 -3.17 7.10
N ARG A 266 0.83 -2.97 6.04
CA ARG A 266 1.54 -1.72 5.80
C ARG A 266 0.70 -0.77 4.97
N THR A 267 0.90 0.53 5.16
CA THR A 267 0.47 1.54 4.18
C THR A 267 1.69 2.07 3.45
N VAL A 268 1.86 1.72 2.17
CA VAL A 268 3.01 2.12 1.36
C VAL A 268 2.60 3.32 0.50
N VAL A 269 3.25 4.46 0.71
CA VAL A 269 2.93 5.73 0.06
C VAL A 269 4.01 6.09 -0.96
N CYS A 270 3.63 6.02 -2.23
CA CYS A 270 4.48 6.29 -3.39
C CYS A 270 3.95 7.44 -4.26
N GLY A 271 2.69 7.83 -4.11
CA GLY A 271 2.10 9.00 -4.78
C GLY A 271 1.54 10.04 -3.80
N GLY A 272 1.01 11.12 -4.36
CA GLY A 272 0.50 12.28 -3.64
C GLY A 272 1.45 13.48 -3.69
N GLY A 273 0.89 14.68 -3.88
CA GLY A 273 1.62 15.94 -3.85
C GLY A 273 1.73 16.61 -2.48
N SER A 274 2.07 17.91 -2.50
CA SER A 274 2.31 18.73 -1.32
C SER A 274 1.07 19.05 -0.48
N GLU A 275 -0.14 18.68 -0.92
CA GLU A 275 -1.42 18.91 -0.21
C GLU A 275 -2.41 17.73 -0.38
N SER A 276 -1.91 16.48 -0.37
CA SER A 276 -2.63 15.39 -1.04
C SER A 276 -3.21 14.29 -0.15
N ILE A 277 -2.53 13.82 0.92
CA ILE A 277 -2.97 12.61 1.63
C ILE A 277 -3.55 12.95 2.99
N THR A 278 -4.78 12.50 3.28
CA THR A 278 -5.45 12.71 4.58
C THR A 278 -5.91 11.40 5.19
N PHE A 279 -5.57 11.17 6.46
CA PHE A 279 -6.01 10.07 7.30
C PHE A 279 -6.88 10.60 8.45
N LYS A 280 -8.17 10.32 8.40
CA LYS A 280 -9.17 10.77 9.37
C LYS A 280 -9.72 9.58 10.13
N ASN A 281 -9.57 9.57 11.45
CA ASN A 281 -10.03 8.48 12.33
C ASN A 281 -9.49 7.09 11.94
N CYS A 282 -8.28 7.02 11.41
CA CYS A 282 -7.71 5.76 10.92
C CYS A 282 -6.95 4.99 12.00
N ASN A 283 -6.84 3.67 11.86
CA ASN A 283 -5.89 2.86 12.60
C ASN A 283 -4.92 2.19 11.64
N LEU A 284 -3.66 2.63 11.64
CA LEU A 284 -2.64 2.25 10.67
C LEU A 284 -1.46 1.61 11.40
N GLY A 285 -1.01 0.46 10.90
CA GLY A 285 0.21 -0.21 11.34
C GLY A 285 1.48 0.57 10.97
N VAL A 286 2.28 0.00 10.07
CA VAL A 286 3.50 0.65 9.57
C VAL A 286 3.19 1.44 8.31
N ILE A 287 3.54 2.71 8.30
CA ILE A 287 3.50 3.56 7.10
C ILE A 287 4.91 3.63 6.52
N VAL A 288 5.06 3.36 5.22
CA VAL A 288 6.34 3.50 4.51
C VAL A 288 6.17 4.53 3.41
N ILE A 289 6.96 5.61 3.46
CA ILE A 289 6.90 6.69 2.48
C ILE A 289 8.12 6.61 1.57
N ARG A 290 7.90 6.37 0.28
CA ARG A 290 8.96 6.15 -0.71
C ARG A 290 8.68 6.76 -2.09
N LYS A 291 7.93 7.87 -2.15
CA LYS A 291 7.64 8.59 -3.40
C LYS A 291 8.92 8.95 -4.15
N SER A 292 9.02 8.51 -5.41
CA SER A 292 10.24 8.59 -6.24
C SER A 292 10.59 10.00 -6.75
N SER A 293 9.67 10.97 -6.65
CA SER A 293 9.91 12.36 -7.04
C SER A 293 9.07 13.35 -6.25
N GLY A 294 9.73 14.38 -5.73
CA GLY A 294 9.09 15.46 -4.98
C GLY A 294 8.61 15.04 -3.57
N PRO A 295 8.22 16.02 -2.75
CA PRO A 295 7.65 15.75 -1.44
C PRO A 295 6.24 15.17 -1.55
N VAL A 296 5.83 14.45 -0.50
CA VAL A 296 4.42 14.12 -0.22
C VAL A 296 4.01 14.74 1.11
N ARG A 297 2.80 15.28 1.19
CA ARG A 297 2.21 15.73 2.46
C ARG A 297 1.14 14.77 2.93
N ILE A 298 1.22 14.41 4.21
CA ILE A 298 0.29 13.48 4.85
C ILE A 298 -0.27 14.10 6.14
N VAL A 299 -1.58 14.07 6.29
CA VAL A 299 -2.31 14.66 7.41
C VAL A 299 -2.96 13.58 8.24
N ALA A 300 -2.71 13.56 9.55
CA ALA A 300 -3.51 12.83 10.52
C ALA A 300 -4.50 13.79 11.19
N THR A 301 -5.78 13.40 11.25
CA THR A 301 -6.85 14.18 11.90
C THR A 301 -7.86 13.27 12.59
N GLY A 302 -8.65 13.83 13.52
CA GLY A 302 -9.60 13.05 14.31
C GLY A 302 -8.89 12.05 15.22
N ASN A 303 -9.44 10.86 15.41
CA ASN A 303 -8.79 9.82 16.21
C ASN A 303 -7.87 8.92 15.35
N THR A 304 -6.90 9.51 14.64
CA THR A 304 -5.96 8.73 13.82
C THR A 304 -4.79 8.22 14.66
N ASN A 305 -4.58 6.89 14.63
CA ASN A 305 -3.56 6.15 15.36
C ASN A 305 -2.60 5.48 14.37
N ILE A 306 -1.30 5.76 14.51
CA ILE A 306 -0.24 5.28 13.62
C ILE A 306 0.84 4.59 14.45
N GLN A 307 1.13 3.32 14.17
CA GLN A 307 2.09 2.56 14.98
C GLN A 307 3.53 2.97 14.70
N LYS A 308 3.93 3.01 13.43
CA LYS A 308 5.29 3.36 13.00
C LYS A 308 5.26 4.03 11.64
N VAL A 309 6.17 4.96 11.41
CA VAL A 309 6.40 5.60 10.11
C VAL A 309 7.86 5.42 9.72
N ILE A 310 8.09 5.02 8.47
CA ILE A 310 9.41 4.90 7.86
C ILE A 310 9.44 5.85 6.67
N VAL A 311 10.24 6.90 6.78
CA VAL A 311 10.39 7.92 5.73
C VAL A 311 11.66 7.61 4.94
N LYS A 312 11.51 7.19 3.68
CA LYS A 312 12.62 6.89 2.76
C LYS A 312 12.89 8.01 1.77
N THR A 313 11.93 8.90 1.55
CA THR A 313 12.00 10.05 0.63
C THR A 313 11.46 11.30 1.33
N GLU A 314 11.26 12.41 0.60
CA GLU A 314 10.83 13.66 1.21
C GLU A 314 9.35 13.64 1.62
N ALA A 315 9.05 13.99 2.89
CA ALA A 315 7.68 13.99 3.43
C ALA A 315 7.39 15.16 4.37
N ARG A 316 6.18 15.71 4.32
CA ARG A 316 5.64 16.63 5.32
C ARG A 316 4.50 15.94 6.07
N LEU A 317 4.72 15.65 7.35
CA LEU A 317 3.76 14.95 8.20
C LEU A 317 3.06 15.97 9.09
N GLU A 318 1.73 15.95 9.16
CA GLU A 318 0.99 16.94 9.93
C GLU A 318 -0.08 16.31 10.81
N ASN A 319 -0.15 16.72 12.07
CA ASN A 319 -1.27 16.46 12.95
C ASN A 319 -2.20 17.68 12.97
N ARG A 320 -3.40 17.56 12.40
CA ARG A 320 -4.42 18.62 12.40
C ARG A 320 -5.62 18.19 13.23
N ASN A 321 -5.78 18.75 14.42
CA ASN A 321 -6.84 18.37 15.36
C ASN A 321 -6.90 16.85 15.58
N ASN A 322 -5.72 16.22 15.69
CA ASN A 322 -5.62 14.79 15.90
C ASN A 322 -5.66 14.47 17.40
N THR A 323 -6.61 13.65 17.82
CA THR A 323 -6.75 13.17 19.20
C THR A 323 -6.11 11.81 19.43
N GLY A 324 -5.78 11.07 18.35
CA GLY A 324 -5.03 9.82 18.40
C GLY A 324 -3.51 10.01 18.45
N ARG A 325 -2.76 8.92 18.36
CA ARG A 325 -1.27 8.96 18.39
C ARG A 325 -0.66 9.80 17.27
N GLY A 326 -1.25 9.78 16.07
CA GLY A 326 -0.78 10.54 14.91
C GLY A 326 0.70 10.32 14.56
N PHE A 327 1.30 11.36 13.98
CA PHE A 327 2.74 11.42 13.67
C PHE A 327 3.50 11.99 14.87
N ASN A 328 4.65 11.42 15.22
CA ASN A 328 5.57 12.01 16.19
C ASN A 328 7.00 11.48 15.97
N PHE A 329 7.99 12.09 16.63
CA PHE A 329 9.39 11.69 16.47
C PHE A 329 9.71 10.30 17.07
N ASN A 330 8.93 9.83 18.05
CA ASN A 330 9.17 8.53 18.69
C ASN A 330 8.73 7.34 17.80
N ASN A 331 7.73 7.55 16.93
CA ASN A 331 7.26 6.53 16.00
C ASN A 331 7.75 6.74 14.56
N THR A 332 8.55 7.77 14.29
CA THR A 332 9.01 8.11 12.93
C THR A 332 10.51 7.85 12.76
N GLU A 333 10.83 6.98 11.81
CA GLU A 333 12.19 6.64 11.40
C GLU A 333 12.50 7.30 10.06
N ILE A 334 13.44 8.25 10.03
CA ILE A 334 13.88 8.92 8.80
C ILE A 334 15.16 8.22 8.30
N ARG A 335 15.09 7.61 7.12
CA ARG A 335 16.22 6.89 6.52
C ARG A 335 17.25 7.85 5.94
N GLN A 336 18.47 7.34 5.75
CA GLN A 336 19.58 8.11 5.17
C GLN A 336 19.17 8.70 3.81
N GLY A 337 19.42 10.00 3.63
CA GLY A 337 19.06 10.73 2.40
C GLY A 337 17.61 11.20 2.32
N ALA A 338 16.74 10.75 3.24
CA ALA A 338 15.37 11.22 3.35
C ALA A 338 15.29 12.55 4.12
N LYS A 339 14.18 13.28 3.94
CA LYS A 339 13.88 14.52 4.65
C LYS A 339 12.44 14.44 5.15
N ALA A 340 12.21 14.78 6.41
CA ALA A 340 10.86 14.86 6.94
C ALA A 340 10.69 16.06 7.86
N THR A 341 9.51 16.68 7.82
CA THR A 341 9.02 17.55 8.89
C THR A 341 7.81 16.90 9.56
N ILE A 342 7.62 17.19 10.84
CA ILE A 342 6.45 16.78 11.61
C ILE A 342 5.89 18.05 12.24
N ASP A 343 4.71 18.47 11.79
CA ASP A 343 4.06 19.70 12.24
C ASP A 343 2.76 19.40 12.99
N GLY A 344 2.50 20.13 14.06
CA GLY A 344 1.27 20.02 14.85
C GLY A 344 1.39 19.05 16.04
N LYS A 345 0.89 19.51 17.20
CA LYS A 345 1.02 18.80 18.47
C LYS A 345 0.19 17.53 18.51
N GLY A 346 0.85 16.37 18.45
CA GLY A 346 0.24 15.13 18.95
C GLY A 346 0.06 15.18 20.48
N PRO A 347 -0.83 14.37 21.08
CA PRO A 347 -1.06 14.37 22.53
C PRO A 347 0.19 14.10 23.39
N ASP A 348 1.25 13.53 22.81
CA ASP A 348 2.53 13.19 23.48
C ASP A 348 3.65 14.25 23.29
N GLU A 349 3.40 15.34 22.56
CA GLU A 349 4.42 16.38 22.28
C GLU A 349 4.59 17.43 23.41
N SER A 350 4.20 17.10 24.64
CA SER A 350 4.44 17.94 25.82
C SER A 350 5.86 17.80 26.41
N LYS A 351 6.72 16.98 25.80
CA LYS A 351 8.14 16.82 26.19
C LYS A 351 9.08 17.52 25.21
N PRO A 352 10.20 18.11 25.67
CA PRO A 352 11.07 18.93 24.84
C PRO A 352 11.64 18.16 23.64
N GLN A 353 11.68 18.83 22.50
CA GLN A 353 12.33 18.36 21.27
C GLN A 353 13.83 18.09 21.49
N PRO A 354 14.40 17.01 20.93
CA PRO A 354 15.84 16.93 20.77
C PRO A 354 16.26 17.85 19.62
N THR A 355 16.90 18.97 19.96
CA THR A 355 17.58 19.83 18.98
C THR A 355 18.77 19.07 18.39
N THR A 356 18.82 18.94 17.06
CA THR A 356 20.05 18.52 16.38
C THR A 356 21.05 19.67 16.36
N SER A 357 22.07 19.62 17.22
CA SER A 357 23.32 20.35 17.02
C SER A 357 24.48 19.51 17.53
N GLY A 358 25.46 19.24 16.66
CA GLY A 358 26.68 18.54 17.01
C GLY A 358 27.49 19.27 18.08
N GLY A 359 28.12 18.50 18.96
CA GLY A 359 29.04 18.98 19.97
C GLY A 359 29.39 17.85 20.93
N GLY A 360 30.61 17.32 20.81
CA GLY A 360 31.11 16.26 21.69
C GLY A 360 31.21 16.70 23.14
N GLY A 361 31.00 15.75 24.05
CA GLY A 361 31.20 15.93 25.48
C GLY A 361 30.78 14.67 26.23
N GLY A 362 31.75 13.92 26.75
CA GLY A 362 31.52 12.71 27.50
C GLY A 362 30.80 12.95 28.84
N GLY A 363 30.01 11.98 29.25
CA GLY A 363 29.31 11.97 30.53
C GLY A 363 28.73 10.59 30.83
N SER A 364 29.52 9.76 31.52
CA SER A 364 29.05 8.52 32.15
C SER A 364 27.99 8.84 33.20
N SER A 365 26.80 8.22 33.12
CA SER A 365 25.87 8.14 34.24
C SER A 365 25.24 6.74 34.34
N SER A 366 25.33 6.17 35.53
CA SER A 366 24.68 4.91 35.95
C SER A 366 23.15 4.99 35.84
N PRO A 367 22.45 3.86 35.63
CA PRO A 367 21.01 3.86 35.41
C PRO A 367 20.26 4.14 36.71
N SER A 368 19.62 5.31 36.79
CA SER A 368 18.56 5.57 37.76
C SER A 368 17.27 4.88 37.29
N ASP A 369 16.45 4.42 38.25
CA ASP A 369 15.12 3.83 38.02
C ASP A 369 14.24 4.73 37.15
N SER A 370 14.24 4.46 35.85
CA SER A 370 13.36 5.12 34.89
C SER A 370 11.92 4.64 35.13
N LYS A 371 11.02 5.55 35.52
CA LYS A 371 9.58 5.26 35.58
C LYS A 371 9.11 4.71 34.23
N ILE A 372 8.55 3.50 34.22
CA ILE A 372 7.99 2.86 33.03
C ILE A 372 6.82 3.70 32.54
N SER A 373 6.93 4.22 31.31
CA SER A 373 5.87 4.99 30.67
C SER A 373 4.84 4.07 30.04
N PHE A 374 3.55 4.37 30.20
CA PHE A 374 2.45 3.58 29.65
C PHE A 374 1.29 4.46 29.16
N ILE A 375 0.44 3.91 28.29
CA ILE A 375 -0.86 4.45 27.92
C ILE A 375 -1.92 3.39 28.28
N LYS A 376 -3.10 3.82 28.72
CA LYS A 376 -4.23 2.93 28.93
C LYS A 376 -5.39 3.23 27.96
N THR A 377 -6.17 2.20 27.66
CA THR A 377 -7.48 2.33 27.02
C THR A 377 -8.49 1.57 27.86
N VAL A 378 -9.66 2.18 28.07
CA VAL A 378 -10.80 1.59 28.79
C VAL A 378 -11.97 1.57 27.81
N LEU A 379 -12.45 0.38 27.47
CA LEU A 379 -13.56 0.17 26.54
C LEU A 379 -14.56 -0.81 27.14
N ALA A 380 -15.80 -0.80 26.62
CA ALA A 380 -16.70 -1.92 26.86
C ALA A 380 -16.11 -3.20 26.23
N ASP A 381 -16.10 -4.29 26.99
CA ASP A 381 -15.69 -5.60 26.52
C ASP A 381 -16.76 -6.15 25.58
N PRO A 382 -16.46 -6.34 24.28
CA PRO A 382 -17.43 -6.80 23.31
C PRO A 382 -17.88 -8.24 23.52
N VAL A 383 -17.20 -9.02 24.36
CA VAL A 383 -17.51 -10.44 24.62
C VAL A 383 -18.38 -10.59 25.86
N THR A 384 -18.04 -9.88 26.94
CA THR A 384 -18.68 -10.06 28.25
C THR A 384 -19.67 -8.94 28.59
N GLY A 385 -19.63 -7.82 27.87
CA GLY A 385 -20.38 -6.60 28.22
C GLY A 385 -19.83 -5.86 29.44
N GLY A 386 -18.70 -6.31 30.02
CA GLY A 386 -17.99 -5.64 31.11
C GLY A 386 -17.01 -4.58 30.62
N THR A 387 -15.96 -4.30 31.39
CA THR A 387 -14.91 -3.33 31.02
C THR A 387 -13.62 -4.03 30.64
N LEU A 388 -13.10 -3.73 29.44
CA LEU A 388 -11.78 -4.14 29.00
C LEU A 388 -10.78 -2.98 29.18
N VAL A 389 -9.74 -3.21 29.97
CA VAL A 389 -8.63 -2.28 30.11
C VAL A 389 -7.40 -2.84 29.41
N THR A 390 -6.83 -2.06 28.50
CA THR A 390 -5.55 -2.39 27.86
C THR A 390 -4.48 -1.39 28.30
N VAL A 391 -3.36 -1.89 28.82
CA VAL A 391 -2.17 -1.10 29.19
C VAL A 391 -1.07 -1.38 28.17
N PHE A 392 -0.56 -0.31 27.56
CA PHE A 392 0.49 -0.33 26.55
C PHE A 392 1.76 0.30 27.13
N ILE A 393 2.83 -0.47 27.29
CA ILE A 393 4.14 0.05 27.65
C ILE A 393 4.70 0.80 26.44
N THR A 394 5.01 2.09 26.60
CA THR A 394 5.29 2.97 25.45
C THR A 394 6.72 2.85 24.94
N ASN A 395 7.66 2.42 25.78
CA ASN A 395 9.05 2.20 25.41
C ASN A 395 9.35 0.70 25.24
N SER A 396 9.86 0.31 24.07
CA SER A 396 10.17 -1.09 23.76
C SER A 396 11.29 -1.65 24.64
N SER A 397 12.31 -0.85 25.00
CA SER A 397 13.39 -1.31 25.89
C SER A 397 12.93 -1.52 27.34
N ASP A 398 11.83 -0.88 27.72
CA ASP A 398 11.21 -1.02 29.04
C ASP A 398 10.23 -2.21 29.07
N ALA A 399 9.56 -2.50 27.96
CA ALA A 399 8.62 -3.61 27.84
C ALA A 399 9.25 -4.98 28.14
N ASP A 400 10.53 -5.15 27.80
CA ASP A 400 11.29 -6.38 28.10
C ASP A 400 11.65 -6.52 29.58
N ARG A 401 11.65 -5.40 30.32
CA ARG A 401 11.89 -5.36 31.76
C ARG A 401 10.60 -5.59 32.55
N VAL A 402 9.42 -5.32 31.99
CA VAL A 402 8.15 -5.45 32.72
C VAL A 402 7.81 -6.92 33.00
N SER A 403 7.86 -7.28 34.27
CA SER A 403 7.54 -8.62 34.79
C SER A 403 6.07 -8.78 35.16
N LYS A 404 5.40 -7.69 35.57
CA LYS A 404 3.98 -7.72 36.00
C LYS A 404 3.29 -6.38 35.82
N VAL A 405 2.02 -6.42 35.44
CA VAL A 405 1.11 -5.26 35.46
C VAL A 405 -0.14 -5.61 36.28
N THR A 406 -0.54 -4.72 37.19
CA THR A 406 -1.84 -4.80 37.87
C THR A 406 -2.66 -3.54 37.61
N VAL A 407 -3.99 -3.70 37.56
CA VAL A 407 -4.96 -2.62 37.45
C VAL A 407 -5.98 -2.80 38.57
N LYS A 408 -6.15 -1.79 39.44
CA LYS A 408 -6.95 -1.91 40.67
C LYS A 408 -6.58 -3.17 41.47
N ASP A 409 -5.28 -3.41 41.60
CA ASP A 409 -4.68 -4.55 42.29
C ASP A 409 -4.98 -5.95 41.70
N GLN A 410 -5.69 -6.02 40.56
CA GLN A 410 -5.90 -7.28 39.84
C GLN A 410 -4.86 -7.47 38.73
N PRO A 411 -4.37 -8.72 38.50
CA PRO A 411 -3.33 -8.98 37.52
C PRO A 411 -3.84 -8.87 36.08
N ALA A 412 -3.12 -8.12 35.25
CA ALA A 412 -3.34 -8.11 33.81
C ALA A 412 -2.57 -9.25 33.14
N ILE A 413 -3.12 -9.76 32.04
CA ILE A 413 -2.55 -10.82 31.21
C ILE A 413 -1.79 -10.19 30.05
N LYS A 414 -0.55 -10.61 29.82
CA LYS A 414 0.24 -10.22 28.67
C LYS A 414 -0.35 -10.81 27.39
N VAL A 415 -0.55 -9.99 26.36
CA VAL A 415 -1.14 -10.44 25.09
C VAL A 415 -0.12 -11.29 24.32
N ALA A 416 -0.54 -12.49 23.91
CA ALA A 416 0.32 -13.40 23.14
C ALA A 416 0.84 -12.72 21.86
N GLY A 417 2.15 -12.85 21.59
CA GLY A 417 2.81 -12.22 20.45
C GLY A 417 3.16 -10.74 20.63
N SER A 418 2.95 -10.16 21.82
CA SER A 418 3.31 -8.77 22.13
C SER A 418 4.11 -8.65 23.42
N ALA A 419 5.26 -7.97 23.36
CA ALA A 419 6.10 -7.71 24.53
C ALA A 419 5.54 -6.59 25.43
N ASN A 420 4.70 -5.70 24.89
CA ASN A 420 4.35 -4.42 25.49
C ASN A 420 2.85 -4.23 25.79
N ILE A 421 2.00 -5.22 25.52
CA ILE A 421 0.54 -5.11 25.71
C ILE A 421 0.07 -6.03 26.83
N TRP A 422 -0.65 -5.45 27.79
CA TRP A 422 -1.28 -6.14 28.92
C TRP A 422 -2.77 -5.83 28.95
N ARG A 423 -3.61 -6.83 29.24
CA ARG A 423 -5.07 -6.70 29.27
C ARG A 423 -5.67 -7.26 30.54
N ILE A 424 -6.73 -6.63 31.00
CA ILE A 424 -7.55 -7.12 32.09
C ILE A 424 -9.03 -6.87 31.81
N HIS A 425 -9.86 -7.82 32.23
CA HIS A 425 -11.30 -7.79 32.09
C HIS A 425 -11.91 -7.60 33.47
N PHE A 426 -12.90 -6.71 33.57
CA PHE A 426 -13.71 -6.54 34.76
C PHE A 426 -15.17 -6.84 34.44
N ASP A 427 -15.85 -7.54 35.34
CA ASP A 427 -17.30 -7.75 35.25
C ASP A 427 -18.01 -6.42 35.58
N GLY A 428 -18.69 -5.85 34.59
CA GLY A 428 -19.41 -4.57 34.69
C GLY A 428 -18.58 -3.32 34.35
N ASP A 429 -19.22 -2.15 34.51
CA ASP A 429 -18.62 -0.84 34.21
C ASP A 429 -17.66 -0.40 35.33
N VAL A 430 -16.36 -0.31 35.01
CA VAL A 430 -15.31 0.05 35.95
C VAL A 430 -14.50 1.23 35.44
N ALA A 431 -14.58 2.37 36.14
CA ALA A 431 -13.68 3.50 35.88
C ALA A 431 -12.26 3.19 36.37
N VAL A 432 -11.25 3.46 35.54
CA VAL A 432 -9.83 3.21 35.86
C VAL A 432 -8.99 4.47 35.63
N SER A 433 -8.32 4.95 36.68
CA SER A 433 -7.36 6.06 36.67
C SER A 433 -5.92 5.57 36.47
N ASP A 434 -4.96 6.46 36.23
CA ASP A 434 -3.55 6.06 36.06
C ASP A 434 -2.93 5.60 37.39
N ALA A 435 -3.43 6.13 38.51
CA ALA A 435 -3.00 5.72 39.86
C ALA A 435 -3.42 4.28 40.19
N ASP A 436 -4.40 3.72 39.48
CA ASP A 436 -4.84 2.34 39.64
C ASP A 436 -3.91 1.32 38.95
N ILE A 437 -2.95 1.78 38.13
CA ILE A 437 -2.06 0.92 37.35
C ILE A 437 -0.69 0.84 38.04
N LYS A 438 -0.27 -0.37 38.39
CA LYS A 438 1.06 -0.65 38.96
C LYS A 438 1.84 -1.56 38.02
N ILE A 439 3.08 -1.18 37.75
CA ILE A 439 4.00 -1.89 36.85
C ILE A 439 5.22 -2.31 37.66
N THR A 440 5.57 -3.58 37.58
CA THR A 440 6.78 -4.16 38.19
C THR A 440 7.75 -4.51 37.07
N THR A 441 9.01 -4.11 37.23
CA THR A 441 10.12 -4.46 36.32
C THR A 441 10.90 -5.68 36.80
#